data_AF-A0A9E3QI77-F1
#
_entry.id   AF-A0A9E3QI77-F1
#
_cell.length_a   1.000
_cell.length_b   1.000
_cell.length_c   1.000
_cell.angle_alpha   90.00
_cell.angle_beta   90.00
_cell.angle_gamma   90.00
#
_symmetry.space_group_name_H-M   'P 1'
#
loop_
_entity.id
_entity.type
_entity.pdbx_description
1 polymer ?
#
loop_
_entity_poly.entity_id
_entity_poly.type
_entity_poly.pdbx_seq_one_letter_code
_entity_poly.pdbx_strand_id
1 'polypeptide(L)'
;MVLAEQLVGTWVSEVRETKWGPMRFEFRIGADGLFEVIGTPAGPSPEEVYRRRGPYCLEGGQLISPAIHEGQPVQVRPEDGGLVLIVDETLSFRLRRK
;
A
#
# COMPACT_ATOMS: atom_id res chain seq x y z
N MET A 1 -12.14 14.84 -2.73
CA MET A 1 -12.69 13.68 -2.01
C MET A 1 -12.28 12.43 -2.76
N VAL A 2 -11.62 11.48 -2.10
CA VAL A 2 -11.22 10.21 -2.73
C VAL A 2 -12.39 9.24 -2.61
N LEU A 3 -12.93 8.75 -3.72
CA LEU A 3 -14.01 7.77 -3.68
C LEU A 3 -13.41 6.37 -3.47
N ALA A 4 -14.03 5.55 -2.61
CA ALA A 4 -13.57 4.19 -2.34
C ALA A 4 -13.39 3.38 -3.64
N GLU A 5 -14.29 3.57 -4.61
CA GLU A 5 -14.25 2.93 -5.92
C GLU A 5 -13.00 3.25 -6.73
N GLN A 6 -12.42 4.45 -6.56
CA GLN A 6 -11.19 4.84 -7.23
C GLN A 6 -9.97 4.09 -6.66
N LEU A 7 -10.05 3.68 -5.39
CA LEU A 7 -8.98 2.99 -4.68
C LEU A 7 -9.02 1.48 -4.87
N VAL A 8 -10.20 0.90 -5.05
CA VAL A 8 -10.34 -0.54 -5.27
C VAL A 8 -9.50 -0.97 -6.47
N GLY A 9 -8.63 -1.94 -6.26
CA GLY A 9 -7.68 -2.41 -7.27
C GLY A 9 -6.37 -2.92 -6.66
N THR A 10 -5.44 -3.26 -7.55
CA THR A 10 -4.08 -3.63 -7.19
C THR A 10 -3.13 -2.50 -7.59
N TRP A 11 -2.34 -2.05 -6.63
CA TRP A 11 -1.42 -0.93 -6.76
C TRP A 11 -0.01 -1.39 -6.43
N VAL A 12 0.98 -0.98 -7.20
CA VAL A 12 2.35 -1.47 -7.09
C VAL A 12 3.29 -0.29 -6.91
N SER A 13 4.18 -0.39 -5.92
CA SER A 13 5.22 0.60 -5.70
C SER A 13 6.40 0.43 -6.65
N GLU A 14 7.22 1.46 -6.75
CA GLU A 14 8.61 1.29 -7.20
C GLU A 14 9.39 0.40 -6.22
N VAL A 15 10.55 -0.10 -6.66
CA VAL A 15 11.47 -0.85 -5.79
C VAL A 15 12.07 0.13 -4.79
N ARG A 16 12.12 -0.24 -3.52
CA ARG A 16 12.69 0.58 -2.44
C ARG A 16 13.60 -0.25 -1.55
N GLU A 17 14.66 0.38 -1.06
CA GLU A 17 15.53 -0.20 -0.04
C GLU A 17 14.79 -0.29 1.30
N THR A 18 14.90 -1.45 1.94
CA THR A 18 14.33 -1.74 3.26
C THR A 18 15.37 -2.47 4.11
N LYS A 19 15.05 -2.75 5.38
CA LYS A 19 15.92 -3.59 6.22
C LYS A 19 16.09 -5.02 5.72
N TRP A 20 15.22 -5.49 4.81
CA TRP A 20 15.28 -6.80 4.18
C TRP A 20 15.88 -6.73 2.75
N GLY A 21 16.44 -5.58 2.36
CA GLY A 21 16.96 -5.31 1.02
C GLY A 21 15.94 -4.62 0.10
N PRO A 22 16.22 -4.57 -1.22
CA PRO A 22 15.35 -3.95 -2.20
C PRO A 22 14.05 -4.74 -2.34
N MET A 23 12.93 -4.10 -2.02
CA MET A 23 11.60 -4.69 -2.09
C MET A 23 10.66 -3.90 -2.99
N ARG A 24 9.77 -4.61 -3.68
CA ARG A 24 8.60 -4.06 -4.35
C ARG A 24 7.36 -4.40 -3.54
N PHE A 25 6.47 -3.43 -3.33
CA PHE A 25 5.24 -3.63 -2.58
C PHE A 25 4.03 -3.63 -3.51
N GLU A 26 3.14 -4.59 -3.31
CA GLU A 26 1.81 -4.66 -3.93
C GLU A 26 0.75 -4.43 -2.84
N PHE A 27 -0.14 -3.48 -3.10
CA PHE A 27 -1.22 -3.05 -2.23
C PHE A 27 -2.54 -3.39 -2.91
N ARG A 28 -3.29 -4.32 -2.35
CA ARG A 28 -4.58 -4.76 -2.89
C ARG A 28 -5.69 -4.21 -2.00
N ILE A 29 -6.52 -3.35 -2.57
CA ILE A 29 -7.68 -2.75 -1.92
C ILE A 29 -8.92 -3.42 -2.54
N GLY A 30 -9.61 -4.25 -1.78
CA GLY A 30 -10.77 -5.02 -2.24
C GLY A 30 -12.09 -4.29 -2.00
N ALA A 31 -13.04 -4.46 -2.91
CA ALA A 31 -14.41 -3.97 -2.72
C ALA A 31 -15.15 -4.68 -1.55
N ASP A 32 -14.59 -5.79 -1.06
CA ASP A 32 -15.04 -6.55 0.10
C ASP A 32 -14.62 -5.93 1.44
N GLY A 33 -13.95 -4.77 1.43
CA GLY A 33 -13.46 -4.10 2.63
C GLY A 33 -12.16 -4.71 3.18
N LEU A 34 -11.47 -5.55 2.40
CA LEU A 34 -10.18 -6.12 2.78
C LEU A 34 -9.02 -5.42 2.06
N PHE A 35 -7.95 -5.24 2.82
CA PHE A 35 -6.70 -4.65 2.35
C PHE A 35 -5.54 -5.60 2.61
N GLU A 36 -4.66 -5.74 1.62
CA GLU A 36 -3.51 -6.62 1.67
C GLU A 36 -2.26 -5.90 1.16
N VAL A 37 -1.16 -6.06 1.88
CA VAL A 37 0.17 -5.55 1.52
C VAL A 37 1.11 -6.74 1.34
N ILE A 38 1.75 -6.82 0.18
CA ILE A 38 2.70 -7.87 -0.19
C ILE A 38 4.02 -7.22 -0.57
N GLY A 39 5.06 -7.40 0.23
CA GLY A 39 6.44 -7.03 -0.11
C GLY A 39 7.14 -8.22 -0.75
N THR A 40 7.66 -8.05 -1.96
CA THR A 40 8.45 -9.06 -2.68
C THR A 40 9.86 -8.54 -2.89
N PRO A 41 10.92 -9.31 -2.55
CA PRO A 41 12.30 -8.95 -2.88
C PRO A 41 12.47 -8.74 -4.39
N ALA A 42 13.20 -7.69 -4.78
CA ALA A 42 13.51 -7.40 -6.18
C ALA A 42 14.74 -8.15 -6.71
N GLY A 43 15.38 -8.97 -5.88
CA GLY A 43 16.59 -9.73 -6.18
C GLY A 43 16.37 -11.25 -6.28
N PRO A 44 17.43 -12.03 -6.55
CA PRO A 44 17.35 -13.47 -6.81
C PRO A 44 17.04 -14.33 -5.56
N SER A 45 16.93 -13.75 -4.37
CA SER A 45 16.59 -14.49 -3.15
C SER A 45 15.07 -14.51 -2.95
N PRO A 46 14.41 -15.68 -3.09
CA PRO A 46 12.96 -15.79 -3.08
C PRO A 46 12.34 -15.87 -1.67
N GLU A 47 13.14 -15.84 -0.60
CA GLU A 47 12.75 -16.49 0.65
C GLU A 47 11.89 -15.66 1.62
N GLU A 48 11.71 -14.35 1.44
CA GLU A 48 10.82 -13.60 2.34
C GLU A 48 9.85 -12.68 1.59
N VAL A 49 8.64 -13.20 1.38
CA VAL A 49 7.46 -12.40 1.05
C VAL A 49 6.88 -11.84 2.34
N TYR A 50 7.08 -10.55 2.58
CA TYR A 50 6.32 -9.84 3.62
C TYR A 50 4.85 -9.81 3.19
N ARG A 51 3.94 -10.34 4.01
CA ARG A 51 2.50 -10.30 3.72
C ARG A 51 1.71 -9.93 4.95
N ARG A 52 0.86 -8.92 4.83
CA ARG A 52 -0.16 -8.58 5.85
C ARG A 52 -1.49 -8.35 5.18
N ARG A 53 -2.57 -8.78 5.83
CA ARG A 53 -3.94 -8.61 5.36
C ARG A 53 -4.85 -8.28 6.54
N GLY A 54 -5.84 -7.43 6.32
CA GLY A 54 -6.85 -7.10 7.31
C GLY A 54 -7.99 -6.28 6.72
N PRO A 55 -9.02 -5.99 7.52
CA PRO A 55 -10.05 -5.04 7.12
C PRO A 55 -9.44 -3.64 6.92
N TYR A 56 -10.10 -2.79 6.15
CA TYR A 56 -9.77 -1.37 6.08
C TYR A 56 -11.00 -0.48 6.18
N CYS A 57 -10.80 0.75 6.62
CA CYS A 57 -11.77 1.83 6.47
C CYS A 57 -11.13 3.05 5.79
N LEU A 58 -11.98 3.87 5.19
CA LEU A 58 -11.61 5.13 4.55
C LEU A 58 -12.34 6.27 5.24
N GLU A 59 -11.60 7.16 5.88
CA GLU A 59 -12.14 8.29 6.62
C GLU A 59 -11.39 9.56 6.24
N GLY A 60 -12.09 10.57 5.71
CA GLY A 60 -11.48 11.87 5.40
C GLY A 60 -10.31 11.85 4.42
N GLY A 61 -10.21 10.82 3.54
CA GLY A 61 -9.06 10.64 2.65
C GLY A 61 -7.87 9.92 3.30
N GLN A 62 -8.08 9.28 4.44
CA GLN A 62 -7.11 8.41 5.10
C GLN A 62 -7.55 6.95 4.96
N LEU A 63 -6.57 6.05 4.79
CA LEU A 63 -6.71 4.61 4.82
C LEU A 63 -6.23 4.11 6.19
N ILE A 64 -7.09 3.37 6.87
CA ILE A 64 -6.78 2.80 8.18
C ILE A 64 -6.92 1.28 8.05
N SER A 65 -5.84 0.55 8.34
CA SER A 65 -5.86 -0.93 8.32
C SER A 65 -4.70 -1.50 9.13
N PRO A 66 -4.88 -2.59 9.91
CA PRO A 66 -3.76 -3.24 10.61
C PRO A 66 -2.68 -3.79 9.65
N ALA A 67 -3.00 -3.93 8.36
CA ALA A 67 -2.04 -4.41 7.36
C ALA A 67 -0.98 -3.36 6.96
N ILE A 68 -1.16 -2.08 7.29
CA ILE A 68 -0.19 -1.00 7.05
C ILE A 68 -0.08 -0.09 8.27
N HIS A 69 1.12 0.39 8.55
CA HIS A 69 1.38 1.35 9.63
C HIS A 69 0.74 0.97 10.99
N GLU A 70 0.63 -0.32 11.27
CA GLU A 70 0.09 -0.84 12.53
C GLU A 70 -1.34 -0.36 12.83
N GLY A 71 -2.13 -0.05 11.79
CA GLY A 71 -3.48 0.46 11.94
C GLY A 71 -3.56 1.97 12.21
N GLN A 72 -2.45 2.70 12.18
CA GLN A 72 -2.49 4.15 12.19
C GLN A 72 -2.98 4.71 10.83
N PRO A 73 -3.64 5.88 10.81
CA PRO A 73 -4.15 6.48 9.58
C PRO A 73 -3.03 6.81 8.58
N VAL A 74 -3.18 6.32 7.35
CA VAL A 74 -2.28 6.61 6.22
C VAL A 74 -3.00 7.55 5.27
N GLN A 75 -2.42 8.71 4.97
CA GLN A 75 -3.07 9.65 4.05
C GLN A 75 -3.02 9.12 2.61
N VAL A 76 -4.14 9.20 1.91
CA VAL A 76 -4.30 8.76 0.53
C VAL A 76 -4.47 9.96 -0.39
N ARG A 77 -3.59 10.09 -1.40
CA ARG A 77 -3.67 11.15 -2.40
C ARG A 77 -3.65 10.56 -3.81
N PRO A 78 -4.70 10.73 -4.63
CA PRO A 78 -4.63 10.44 -6.05
C PRO A 78 -3.60 11.34 -6.74
N GLU A 79 -2.82 10.78 -7.66
CA GLU A 79 -1.78 11.50 -8.42
C GLU A 79 -1.72 10.93 -9.85
N ASP A 80 -2.16 11.68 -10.86
CA ASP A 80 -2.05 11.37 -12.31
C ASP A 80 -2.16 9.88 -12.70
N GLY A 81 -3.33 9.27 -12.44
CA GLY A 81 -3.60 7.85 -12.74
C GLY A 81 -2.94 6.85 -11.78
N GLY A 82 -2.24 7.36 -10.77
CA GLY A 82 -1.61 6.66 -9.67
C GLY A 82 -2.21 7.01 -8.31
N LEU A 83 -1.56 6.49 -7.27
CA LEU A 83 -1.92 6.70 -5.88
C LEU A 83 -0.66 6.98 -5.05
N VAL A 84 -0.70 7.98 -4.17
CA VAL A 84 0.31 8.18 -3.14
C VAL A 84 -0.27 7.82 -1.78
N LEU A 85 0.35 6.84 -1.11
CA LEU A 85 0.13 6.56 0.30
C LEU A 85 1.19 7.28 1.11
N ILE A 86 0.80 8.16 2.02
CA ILE A 86 1.71 8.91 2.90
C ILE A 86 1.50 8.34 4.31
N VAL A 87 2.50 7.59 4.77
CA VAL A 87 2.47 6.90 6.06
C VAL A 87 2.82 7.90 7.16
N ASP A 88 3.93 8.61 6.97
CA ASP A 88 4.39 9.69 7.84
C ASP A 88 5.21 10.71 7.02
N GLU A 89 5.87 11.66 7.68
CA GLU A 89 6.69 12.70 7.05
C GLU A 89 7.91 12.16 6.29
N THR A 90 8.35 10.95 6.62
CA THR A 90 9.55 10.30 6.08
C THR A 90 9.22 9.19 5.09
N LEU A 91 8.01 8.63 5.16
CA LEU A 91 7.62 7.45 4.43
C LEU A 91 6.37 7.70 3.58
N SER A 92 6.57 7.66 2.26
CA SER A 92 5.47 7.59 1.30
C SER A 92 5.71 6.52 0.23
N PHE A 93 4.63 6.04 -0.36
CA PHE A 93 4.63 5.11 -1.48
C PHE A 93 3.90 5.74 -2.65
N ARG A 94 4.62 5.98 -3.75
CA ARG A 94 4.00 6.25 -5.05
C ARG A 94 3.67 4.92 -5.70
N LEU A 95 2.40 4.75 -6.03
CA LEU A 95 1.86 3.52 -6.55
C LEU A 95 1.26 3.74 -7.94
N ARG A 96 1.47 2.74 -8.79
CA ARG A 96 0.80 2.65 -10.09
C ARG A 96 -0.18 1.49 -10.08
N ARG A 97 -1.27 1.65 -10.79
CA ARG A 97 -2.24 0.58 -10.95
C ARG A 97 -1.62 -0.55 -11.78
N LYS A 98 -1.85 -1.79 -11.36
CA LYS A 98 -1.45 -3.00 -12.09
C LYS A 98 -2.46 -3.32 -13.18
#